data_AF-A0A0F2LKP5-F1
#
_entry.id   AF-A0A0F2LKP5-F1
#
_cell.length_a   1.000
_cell.length_b   1.000
_cell.length_c   1.000
_cell.angle_alpha   90.00
_cell.angle_beta   90.00
_cell.angle_gamma   90.00
#
_symmetry.space_group_name_H-M   'P 1'
#
loop_
_entity.id
_entity.type
_entity.pdbx_description
1 polymer ?
#
loop_
_entity_poly.entity_id
_entity_poly.type
_entity_poly.pdbx_seq_one_letter_code
_entity_poly.pdbx_strand_id
1 'polypeptide(L)'
;TLTTGWYNAGTEIQVENLTYYVNPQERYVPTSISPSTLKVNSPSSVDVTAVKQFLVTVNGVSSWYNQGSTVTLNANVPIYEVGKFVGTDNVSPGATLVVNGPIHEQLVESPNYAFIGSVGVVVAAVAGAAVALSRKKPGK
;
A
#
# COMPACT_ATOMS: atom_id res chain seq x y z
N THR A 1 -4.21 -4.63 -28.85
CA THR A 1 -3.23 -3.55 -29.07
C THR A 1 -3.75 -2.67 -30.19
N LEU A 2 -3.64 -1.34 -30.06
CA LEU A 2 -3.90 -0.44 -31.18
C LEU A 2 -2.71 -0.53 -32.13
N THR A 3 -2.97 -0.90 -33.37
CA THR A 3 -1.94 -1.05 -34.40
C THR A 3 -2.27 -0.16 -35.59
N THR A 4 -1.26 0.47 -36.15
CA THR A 4 -1.39 1.16 -37.45
C THR A 4 -1.72 0.14 -38.53
N GLY A 5 -2.65 0.47 -39.43
CA GLY A 5 -3.05 -0.43 -40.50
C GLY A 5 -3.82 0.26 -41.61
N TRP A 6 -3.97 -0.45 -42.73
CA TRP A 6 -4.83 -0.05 -43.84
C TRP A 6 -6.20 -0.67 -43.65
N TYR A 7 -7.24 0.16 -43.74
CA TYR A 7 -8.63 -0.25 -43.62
C TYR A 7 -9.40 0.18 -44.86
N ASN A 8 -10.38 -0.60 -45.27
CA ASN A 8 -11.24 -0.26 -46.41
C ASN A 8 -11.98 1.05 -46.14
N ALA A 9 -12.15 1.85 -47.19
CA ALA A 9 -12.95 3.07 -47.11
C ALA A 9 -14.39 2.74 -46.64
N GLY A 10 -14.91 3.54 -45.72
CA GLY A 10 -16.22 3.36 -45.11
C GLY A 10 -16.26 2.43 -43.90
N THR A 11 -15.15 1.76 -43.55
CA THR A 11 -15.04 0.95 -42.32
C THR A 11 -15.33 1.81 -41.09
N GLU A 12 -16.17 1.32 -40.19
CA GLU A 12 -16.37 1.91 -38.86
C GLU A 12 -15.43 1.25 -37.85
N ILE A 13 -14.61 2.06 -37.18
CA ILE A 13 -13.73 1.63 -36.11
C ILE A 13 -14.30 2.16 -34.80
N GLN A 14 -14.55 1.26 -33.86
CA GLN A 14 -14.91 1.57 -32.48
C GLN A 14 -13.75 1.19 -31.58
N VAL A 15 -13.33 2.13 -30.72
CA VAL A 15 -12.20 1.97 -29.83
C VAL A 15 -12.72 1.70 -28.43
N GLU A 16 -12.48 0.48 -27.95
CA GLU A 16 -12.95 0.04 -26.64
C GLU A 16 -12.08 0.59 -25.50
N ASN A 17 -12.72 0.96 -24.39
CA ASN A 17 -12.04 1.36 -23.17
C ASN A 17 -11.64 0.12 -22.34
N LEU A 18 -10.61 -0.57 -22.79
CA LEU A 18 -10.06 -1.75 -22.10
C LEU A 18 -8.79 -1.40 -21.33
N THR A 19 -8.71 -1.91 -20.09
CA THR A 19 -7.47 -1.85 -19.30
C THR A 19 -6.38 -2.69 -19.95
N TYR A 20 -5.20 -2.11 -20.13
CA TYR A 20 -4.05 -2.78 -20.72
C TYR A 20 -3.06 -3.21 -19.63
N TYR A 21 -2.88 -4.51 -19.44
CA TYR A 21 -1.91 -5.07 -18.50
C TYR A 21 -0.55 -5.24 -19.17
N VAL A 22 0.48 -4.58 -18.63
CA VAL A 22 1.87 -4.77 -19.07
C VAL A 22 2.40 -6.08 -18.50
N ASN A 23 2.09 -6.32 -17.23
CA ASN A 23 2.36 -7.54 -16.48
C ASN A 23 1.34 -7.64 -15.32
N PRO A 24 1.36 -8.68 -14.48
CA PRO A 24 0.39 -8.83 -13.39
C PRO A 24 0.36 -7.71 -12.33
N GLN A 25 1.40 -6.86 -12.26
CA GLN A 25 1.58 -5.82 -11.24
C GLN A 25 1.58 -4.39 -11.81
N GLU A 26 1.44 -4.24 -13.14
CA GLU A 26 1.47 -2.95 -13.83
C GLU A 26 0.41 -2.92 -14.94
N ARG A 27 -0.40 -1.85 -14.96
CA ARG A 27 -1.44 -1.65 -15.97
C ARG A 27 -1.61 -0.19 -16.36
N TYR A 28 -2.19 0.02 -17.54
CA TYR A 28 -2.70 1.31 -18.00
C TYR A 28 -4.21 1.28 -18.07
N VAL A 29 -4.86 2.27 -17.45
CA VAL A 29 -6.32 2.45 -17.49
C VAL A 29 -6.61 3.66 -18.37
N PRO A 30 -7.26 3.48 -19.54
CA PRO A 30 -7.65 4.62 -20.37
C PRO A 30 -8.62 5.54 -19.64
N THR A 31 -8.37 6.84 -19.69
CA THR A 31 -9.20 7.88 -19.09
C THR A 31 -9.94 8.72 -20.12
N SER A 32 -9.40 8.81 -21.34
CA SER A 32 -10.08 9.44 -22.48
C SER A 32 -9.64 8.84 -23.80
N ILE A 33 -10.57 8.77 -24.75
CA ILE A 33 -10.36 8.27 -26.11
C ILE A 33 -11.03 9.25 -27.07
N SER A 34 -10.31 9.76 -28.06
CA SER A 34 -10.84 10.71 -29.03
C SER A 34 -10.24 10.51 -30.44
N PRO A 35 -11.07 10.27 -31.47
CA PRO A 35 -12.48 9.90 -31.38
C PRO A 35 -12.63 8.45 -30.86
N SER A 36 -13.68 8.16 -30.09
CA SER A 36 -14.00 6.78 -29.68
C SER A 36 -14.59 5.94 -30.80
N THR A 37 -15.17 6.60 -31.81
CA THR A 37 -15.70 5.97 -33.02
C THR A 37 -15.30 6.81 -34.22
N LEU A 38 -14.78 6.18 -35.27
CA LEU A 38 -14.50 6.86 -36.53
C LEU A 38 -14.92 6.04 -37.73
N LYS A 39 -15.27 6.73 -38.82
CA LYS A 39 -15.46 6.12 -40.13
C LYS A 39 -14.23 6.42 -41.01
N VAL A 40 -13.58 5.38 -41.50
CA VAL A 40 -12.35 5.49 -42.28
C VAL A 40 -12.68 5.96 -43.70
N ASN A 41 -12.66 7.26 -43.93
CA ASN A 41 -12.79 7.85 -45.28
C ASN A 41 -11.51 8.57 -45.72
N SER A 42 -10.59 8.80 -44.79
CA SER A 42 -9.30 9.47 -44.96
C SER A 42 -8.35 9.03 -43.85
N PRO A 43 -7.04 9.30 -43.95
CA PRO A 43 -6.13 9.13 -42.83
C PRO A 43 -6.68 9.82 -41.58
N SER A 44 -6.71 9.09 -40.47
CA SER A 44 -7.30 9.54 -39.20
C SER A 44 -6.44 9.03 -38.05
N SER A 45 -6.36 9.79 -36.96
CA SER A 45 -5.70 9.39 -35.71
C SER A 45 -6.73 9.20 -34.60
N VAL A 46 -6.39 8.33 -33.65
CA VAL A 46 -7.10 8.18 -32.38
C VAL A 46 -6.11 8.47 -31.28
N ASP A 47 -6.45 9.45 -30.44
CA ASP A 47 -5.68 9.79 -29.25
C ASP A 47 -6.29 9.09 -28.04
N VAL A 48 -5.45 8.36 -27.31
CA VAL A 48 -5.82 7.69 -26.06
C VAL A 48 -4.96 8.23 -24.94
N THR A 49 -5.60 8.79 -23.92
CA THR A 49 -4.93 9.13 -22.66
C THR A 49 -5.22 8.04 -21.65
N ALA A 50 -4.19 7.61 -20.93
CA ALA A 50 -4.28 6.58 -19.92
C ALA A 50 -3.46 6.95 -18.68
N VAL A 51 -3.91 6.44 -17.53
CA VAL A 51 -3.18 6.54 -16.27
C VAL A 51 -2.46 5.23 -16.00
N LYS A 52 -1.16 5.32 -15.68
CA LYS A 52 -0.36 4.18 -15.24
C LYS A 52 -0.70 3.84 -13.79
N GLN A 53 -0.94 2.56 -13.51
CA GLN A 53 -1.23 2.05 -12.18
C GLN A 53 -0.30 0.89 -11.80
N PHE A 54 0.00 0.80 -10.52
CA PHE A 54 0.75 -0.30 -9.92
C PHE A 54 -0.08 -1.05 -8.88
N LEU A 55 0.17 -2.34 -8.76
CA LEU A 55 -0.45 -3.17 -7.73
C LEU A 55 0.29 -2.96 -6.40
N VAL A 56 -0.45 -2.55 -5.38
CA VAL A 56 0.02 -2.42 -4.00
C VAL A 56 -0.63 -3.51 -3.17
N THR A 57 0.18 -4.34 -2.52
CA THR A 57 -0.25 -5.43 -1.66
C THR A 57 0.19 -5.15 -0.23
N VAL A 58 -0.76 -4.97 0.68
CA VAL A 58 -0.49 -4.76 2.10
C VAL A 58 -1.21 -5.85 2.88
N ASN A 59 -0.46 -6.61 3.69
CA ASN A 59 -1.00 -7.74 4.47
C ASN A 59 -1.78 -8.74 3.60
N GLY A 60 -1.29 -9.03 2.40
CA GLY A 60 -1.93 -9.91 1.42
C GLY A 60 -3.16 -9.32 0.70
N VAL A 61 -3.59 -8.10 1.03
CA VAL A 61 -4.69 -7.41 0.34
C VAL A 61 -4.13 -6.53 -0.76
N SER A 62 -4.55 -6.80 -2.00
CA SER A 62 -4.05 -6.10 -3.18
C SER A 62 -5.04 -5.06 -3.70
N SER A 63 -4.55 -3.90 -4.10
CA SER A 63 -5.33 -2.82 -4.73
C SER A 63 -4.46 -2.04 -5.72
N TRP A 64 -5.09 -1.52 -6.76
CA TRP A 64 -4.40 -0.75 -7.81
C TRP A 64 -4.38 0.74 -7.46
N TYR A 65 -3.21 1.35 -7.59
CA TYR A 65 -3.00 2.76 -7.30
C TYR A 65 -2.36 3.47 -8.49
N ASN A 66 -2.74 4.72 -8.72
CA ASN A 66 -2.13 5.56 -9.75
C ASN A 66 -0.66 5.82 -9.41
N GLN A 67 0.19 5.83 -10.44
CA GLN A 67 1.57 6.27 -10.28
C GLN A 67 1.63 7.68 -9.66
N GLY A 68 2.52 7.87 -8.69
CA GLY A 68 2.71 9.12 -7.95
C GLY A 68 1.68 9.38 -6.84
N SER A 69 0.66 8.52 -6.68
CA SER A 69 -0.26 8.62 -5.54
C SER A 69 0.42 8.15 -4.24
N THR A 70 -0.23 8.41 -3.09
CA THR A 70 0.29 8.03 -1.78
C THR A 70 -0.58 6.99 -1.08
N VAL A 71 0.05 6.08 -0.34
CA VAL A 71 -0.62 5.09 0.51
C VAL A 71 -0.06 5.20 1.92
N THR A 72 -0.93 5.35 2.92
CA THR A 72 -0.54 5.36 4.34
C THR A 72 -0.72 3.98 4.95
N LEU A 73 0.33 3.45 5.57
CA LEU A 73 0.32 2.11 6.17
C LEU A 73 0.01 2.20 7.66
N ASN A 74 -1.27 2.06 8.02
CA ASN A 74 -1.71 2.08 9.41
C ASN A 74 -1.85 0.66 9.97
N ALA A 75 -1.52 0.49 11.25
CA ALA A 75 -1.73 -0.73 12.00
C ALA A 75 -2.13 -0.40 13.44
N ASN A 76 -3.01 -1.22 14.03
CA ASN A 76 -3.36 -1.12 15.44
C ASN A 76 -2.52 -2.11 16.24
N VAL A 77 -1.34 -1.66 16.67
CA VAL A 77 -0.37 -2.49 17.40
C VAL A 77 -0.50 -2.23 18.91
N PRO A 78 -0.70 -3.25 19.75
CA PRO A 78 -0.72 -3.10 21.20
C PRO A 78 0.59 -2.51 21.74
N ILE A 79 0.52 -1.76 22.85
CA ILE A 79 1.69 -1.06 23.42
C ILE A 79 2.86 -1.96 23.87
N TYR A 80 2.57 -3.24 24.13
CA TYR A 80 3.57 -4.25 24.51
C TYR A 80 4.26 -4.90 23.30
N GLU A 81 3.91 -4.46 22.09
CA GLU A 81 4.52 -4.86 20.83
C GLU A 81 5.04 -3.65 20.05
N VAL A 82 5.88 -3.92 19.06
CA VAL A 82 6.32 -2.98 18.04
C VAL A 82 6.03 -3.60 16.69
N GLY A 83 5.25 -2.89 15.88
CA GLY A 83 4.95 -3.28 14.51
C GLY A 83 5.91 -2.63 13.52
N LYS A 84 6.24 -3.37 12.47
CA LYS A 84 6.99 -2.89 11.32
C LYS A 84 6.41 -3.51 10.06
N PHE A 85 6.05 -2.70 9.08
CA PHE A 85 5.80 -3.19 7.73
C PHE A 85 7.14 -3.59 7.10
N VAL A 86 7.22 -4.81 6.60
CA VAL A 86 8.41 -5.41 6.00
C VAL A 86 8.09 -5.84 4.57
N GLY A 87 8.98 -5.49 3.64
CA GLY A 87 8.79 -5.74 2.22
C GLY A 87 9.59 -4.77 1.36
N THR A 88 8.91 -3.98 0.55
CA THR A 88 9.51 -3.02 -0.39
C THR A 88 10.28 -1.90 0.30
N ASP A 89 9.64 -1.17 1.23
CA ASP A 89 10.15 0.05 1.85
C ASP A 89 10.52 -0.12 3.34
N ASN A 90 10.01 -1.14 4.02
CA ASN A 90 10.36 -1.50 5.40
C ASN A 90 10.13 -0.38 6.45
N VAL A 91 8.88 0.03 6.63
CA VAL A 91 8.50 1.23 7.41
C VAL A 91 7.71 0.93 8.69
N SER A 92 7.70 1.88 9.62
CA SER A 92 6.83 1.80 10.81
C SER A 92 5.37 2.12 10.46
N PRO A 93 4.39 1.59 11.23
CA PRO A 93 3.00 2.02 11.13
C PRO A 93 2.85 3.55 11.20
N GLY A 94 1.99 4.09 10.33
CA GLY A 94 1.78 5.53 10.12
C GLY A 94 2.60 6.11 8.96
N ALA A 95 3.55 5.37 8.39
CA ALA A 95 4.32 5.84 7.25
C ALA A 95 3.47 6.03 5.98
N THR A 96 3.85 7.00 5.17
CA THR A 96 3.23 7.27 3.85
C THR A 96 4.22 6.95 2.74
N LEU A 97 3.80 6.08 1.83
CA LEU A 97 4.58 5.63 0.68
C LEU A 97 4.09 6.30 -0.60
N VAL A 98 5.02 6.64 -1.51
CA VAL A 98 4.69 7.13 -2.85
C VAL A 98 4.73 5.98 -3.84
N VAL A 99 3.64 5.77 -4.58
CA VAL A 99 3.48 4.65 -5.52
C VAL A 99 4.19 4.96 -6.84
N ASN A 100 5.48 4.63 -6.93
CA ASN A 100 6.26 4.73 -8.18
C ASN A 100 6.54 3.38 -8.85
N GLY A 101 6.11 2.30 -8.21
CA GLY A 101 6.21 0.92 -8.69
C GLY A 101 5.29 0.00 -7.88
N PRO A 102 5.31 -1.32 -8.14
CA PRO A 102 4.62 -2.29 -7.28
C PRO A 102 5.16 -2.23 -5.86
N ILE A 103 4.27 -2.29 -4.87
CA ILE A 103 4.62 -2.29 -3.44
C ILE A 103 4.07 -3.56 -2.80
N HIS A 104 4.89 -4.24 -2.01
CA HIS A 104 4.48 -5.37 -1.19
C HIS A 104 4.93 -5.13 0.25
N GLU A 105 3.99 -5.08 1.18
CA GLU A 105 4.26 -4.82 2.60
C GLU A 105 3.49 -5.79 3.49
N GLN A 106 4.18 -6.29 4.51
CA GLN A 106 3.60 -7.19 5.50
C GLN A 106 3.90 -6.66 6.90
N LEU A 107 2.87 -6.46 7.72
CA LEU A 107 3.05 -6.11 9.12
C LEU A 107 3.66 -7.29 9.86
N VAL A 108 4.79 -7.04 10.51
CA VAL A 108 5.47 -7.96 11.42
C VAL A 108 5.51 -7.30 12.79
N GLU A 109 5.05 -8.02 13.80
CA GLU A 109 5.01 -7.56 15.19
C GLU A 109 6.05 -8.29 16.02
N SER A 110 6.63 -7.60 16.99
CA SER A 110 7.63 -8.15 17.91
C SER A 110 7.46 -7.56 19.31
N PRO A 111 7.91 -8.24 20.38
CA PRO A 111 7.80 -7.72 21.73
C PRO A 111 8.50 -6.37 21.91
N ASN A 112 7.81 -5.44 22.57
CA ASN A 112 8.39 -4.17 23.00
C ASN A 112 9.16 -4.36 24.32
N TYR A 113 10.43 -4.75 24.23
CA TYR A 113 11.26 -4.96 25.41
C TYR A 113 11.48 -3.70 26.25
N ALA A 114 11.38 -2.49 25.66
CA ALA A 114 11.44 -1.25 26.43
C ALA A 114 10.21 -1.11 27.34
N PHE A 115 9.01 -1.38 26.81
CA PHE A 115 7.78 -1.40 27.59
C PHE A 115 7.81 -2.52 28.65
N ILE A 116 8.10 -3.76 28.25
CA ILE A 116 8.16 -4.92 29.15
C ILE A 116 9.18 -4.68 30.28
N GLY A 117 10.36 -4.16 29.93
CA GLY A 117 11.39 -3.80 30.90
C GLY A 117 10.90 -2.73 31.89
N SER A 118 10.21 -1.70 31.41
CA SER A 118 9.65 -0.65 32.28
C SER A 118 8.62 -1.19 33.28
N VAL A 119 7.73 -2.09 32.84
CA VAL A 119 6.77 -2.77 33.72
C VAL A 119 7.50 -3.62 34.76
N GLY A 120 8.54 -4.36 34.35
CA GLY A 120 9.36 -5.16 35.25
C GLY A 120 10.01 -4.32 36.36
N VAL A 121 10.54 -3.15 36.02
CA VAL A 121 11.12 -2.21 37.00
C VAL A 121 10.08 -1.70 37.99
N VAL A 122 8.89 -1.31 37.52
CA VAL A 122 7.80 -0.82 38.38
C VAL A 122 7.33 -1.90 39.34
N VAL A 123 7.13 -3.13 38.86
CA VAL A 123 6.72 -4.27 39.70
C VAL A 123 7.78 -4.59 40.77
N ALA A 124 9.06 -4.60 40.40
CA ALA A 124 10.16 -4.83 41.34
C ALA A 124 10.21 -3.75 42.43
N ALA A 125 10.00 -2.48 42.07
CA ALA A 125 9.96 -1.37 43.03
C ALA A 125 8.80 -1.50 44.02
N VAL A 126 7.59 -1.83 43.56
CA VAL A 126 6.41 -2.04 44.41
C VAL A 126 6.60 -3.22 45.37
N ALA A 127 7.13 -4.35 44.87
CA ALA A 127 7.43 -5.51 45.70
C ALA A 127 8.49 -5.18 46.77
N GLY A 128 9.56 -4.48 46.39
CA GLY A 128 10.58 -4.00 47.32
C GLY A 128 10.01 -3.10 48.42
N ALA A 129 9.14 -2.15 48.06
CA ALA A 129 8.46 -1.28 49.02
C ALA A 129 7.55 -2.07 49.98
N ALA A 130 6.75 -3.02 49.47
CA ALA A 130 5.89 -3.86 50.29
C ALA A 130 6.68 -4.71 51.29
N VAL A 131 7.82 -5.28 50.86
CA VAL A 131 8.73 -6.02 51.75
C VAL A 131 9.37 -5.12 52.79
N ALA A 132 9.78 -3.91 52.43
CA ALA A 132 10.34 -2.94 53.38
C ALA A 132 9.29 -2.53 54.44
N LEU A 133 8.03 -2.34 54.03
CA LEU A 133 6.92 -2.02 54.93
C LEU A 133 6.55 -3.19 55.85
N SER A 134 6.54 -4.43 55.35
CA SER A 134 6.21 -5.61 56.17
C SER A 134 7.27 -5.89 57.24
N ARG A 135 8.54 -5.58 56.95
CA ARG A 135 9.66 -5.65 57.92
C ARG A 135 9.62 -4.53 58.97
N LYS A 136 8.93 -3.43 58.72
CA LYS A 136 8.80 -2.28 59.65
C LYS A 136 7.70 -2.41 60.70
N LYS A 137 7.02 -3.57 60.84
CA LYS A 137 6.01 -3.76 61.90
C LYS A 137 6.64 -3.48 63.28
N PRO A 138 6.07 -2.57 64.09
CA PRO A 138 6.62 -2.25 65.41
C PRO A 138 6.44 -3.45 66.34
N GLY A 139 7.52 -3.83 67.03
CA GLY A 139 7.43 -4.74 68.16
C GLY A 139 6.46 -4.15 69.20
N LYS A 140 5.50 -4.97 69.64
CA LYS A 140 4.74 -4.71 70.87
C LYS A 140 5.65 -4.83 72.08
#